data_AF-A8I7B3-F1
#
_entry.id   AF-A8I7B3-F1
#
_cell.length_a   1.000
_cell.length_b   1.000
_cell.length_c   1.000
_cell.angle_alpha   90.00
_cell.angle_beta   90.00
_cell.angle_gamma   90.00
#
_symmetry.space_group_name_H-M   'P 1'
#
loop_
_entity.id
_entity.type
_entity.pdbx_description
1 polymer ?
#
loop_
_entity_poly.entity_id
_entity_poly.type
_entity_poly.pdbx_seq_one_letter_code
_entity_poly.pdbx_strand_id
1 'polypeptide(L)'
;MDSVNLATLWYQLVVFAKPSTNFAACQQFARSLLSKTLAFVPTMELRPLSNVIYAMGKLRLDLASEPMGPYLTSHVEERVAELLDKEGFHNEKDIGQLWYGLALCKYEWDSALLTRLAAGTIEVLDEREHLMGTGDVLANMAQLAESISITNQQKEELARAVGVLMDRVEEEPQSVKALAGMAWASLAFELPVPQSLLRRQVKLLLEAPRPFTDLKSPRTGLGHCLRDLSKLGAKPETPAEAQAWFEMLRDITPTQWTLEEVRVGLGTLASCNTYSPSPEAKQMVLDAAASKGVRSAADAGVLLQLSEAWGIALPAEVRARLVRMRGSGGPKP
;
A
#
# COMPACT_ATOMS: atom_id res chain seq x y z
N MET A 1 38.90 5.86 -15.10
CA MET A 1 37.99 5.00 -14.31
C MET A 1 36.86 5.90 -13.86
N ASP A 2 35.66 5.71 -14.40
CA ASP A 2 34.48 6.44 -13.93
C ASP A 2 34.23 6.03 -12.47
N SER A 3 34.41 6.97 -11.54
CA SER A 3 34.16 6.72 -10.13
C SER A 3 32.67 6.44 -9.95
N VAL A 4 32.31 5.20 -9.67
CA VAL A 4 30.94 4.84 -9.29
C VAL A 4 30.63 5.55 -7.97
N ASN A 5 29.85 6.63 -8.03
CA ASN A 5 29.38 7.27 -6.82
C ASN A 5 28.45 6.33 -6.04
N LEU A 6 28.40 6.48 -4.72
CA LEU A 6 27.72 5.52 -3.85
C LEU A 6 26.23 5.36 -4.17
N ALA A 7 25.55 6.44 -4.58
CA ALA A 7 24.15 6.41 -4.98
C ALA A 7 23.93 5.56 -6.24
N THR A 8 24.84 5.62 -7.21
CA THR A 8 24.79 4.77 -8.42
C THR A 8 24.97 3.31 -8.04
N LEU A 9 25.89 2.99 -7.11
CA LEU A 9 26.07 1.63 -6.62
C LEU A 9 24.78 1.08 -5.99
N TRP A 10 24.13 1.84 -5.12
CA TRP A 10 22.85 1.47 -4.52
C TRP A 10 21.78 1.17 -5.57
N TYR A 11 21.66 2.02 -6.59
CA TYR A 11 20.72 1.80 -7.68
C TYR A 11 21.03 0.54 -8.49
N GLN A 12 22.31 0.29 -8.81
CA GLN A 12 22.72 -0.92 -9.52
C GLN A 12 22.40 -2.19 -8.72
N LEU A 13 22.53 -2.17 -7.39
CA LEU A 13 22.13 -3.31 -6.56
C LEU A 13 20.65 -3.66 -6.71
N VAL A 14 19.77 -2.66 -6.82
CA VAL A 14 18.34 -2.90 -7.09
C VAL A 14 18.14 -3.56 -8.45
N VAL A 15 18.90 -3.13 -9.47
CA VAL A 15 18.84 -3.74 -10.81
C VAL A 15 19.29 -5.19 -10.77
N PHE A 16 20.40 -5.48 -10.09
CA PHE A 16 20.92 -6.85 -9.92
C PHE A 16 20.04 -7.74 -9.05
N ALA A 17 19.25 -7.15 -8.14
CA ALA A 17 18.31 -7.86 -7.28
C ALA A 17 16.98 -8.21 -7.96
N LYS A 18 16.73 -7.74 -9.21
CA LYS A 18 15.48 -8.05 -9.94
C LYS A 18 15.23 -9.56 -10.09
N PRO A 19 16.21 -10.40 -10.45
CA PRO A 19 16.08 -11.84 -10.36
C PRO A 19 16.01 -12.27 -8.88
N SER A 20 14.98 -13.02 -8.51
CA SER A 20 14.77 -13.47 -7.12
C SER A 20 15.95 -14.27 -6.56
N THR A 21 16.71 -14.96 -7.42
CA THR A 21 17.92 -15.71 -7.06
C THR A 21 19.04 -14.84 -6.48
N ASN A 22 19.10 -13.57 -6.88
CA ASN A 22 20.16 -12.64 -6.47
C ASN A 22 19.77 -11.76 -5.29
N PHE A 23 18.49 -11.72 -4.93
CA PHE A 23 17.95 -10.76 -3.97
C PHE A 23 18.64 -10.85 -2.61
N ALA A 24 18.82 -12.06 -2.07
CA ALA A 24 19.46 -12.28 -0.77
C ALA A 24 20.93 -11.83 -0.76
N ALA A 25 21.68 -12.13 -1.82
CA ALA A 25 23.08 -11.72 -1.96
C ALA A 25 23.21 -10.19 -2.07
N CYS A 26 22.33 -9.55 -2.86
CA CYS A 26 22.29 -8.09 -2.97
C CYS A 26 21.95 -7.43 -1.63
N GLN A 27 21.02 -8.02 -0.86
CA GLN A 27 20.67 -7.53 0.46
C GLN A 27 21.83 -7.64 1.45
N GLN A 28 22.55 -8.78 1.44
CA GLN A 28 23.74 -8.97 2.28
C GLN A 28 24.85 -7.97 1.92
N PHE A 29 25.10 -7.76 0.63
CA PHE A 29 26.09 -6.79 0.19
C PHE A 29 25.68 -5.36 0.56
N ALA A 30 24.41 -5.00 0.39
CA ALA A 30 23.87 -3.70 0.78
C ALA A 30 24.09 -3.38 2.27
N ARG A 31 23.95 -4.37 3.17
CA ARG A 31 24.26 -4.21 4.59
C ARG A 31 25.71 -3.79 4.83
N SER A 32 26.66 -4.34 4.06
CA SER A 32 28.07 -3.96 4.15
C SER A 32 28.36 -2.52 3.68
N LEU A 33 27.42 -1.90 2.95
CA LEU A 33 27.53 -0.52 2.48
C LEU A 33 26.98 0.51 3.47
N LEU A 34 26.26 0.11 4.53
CA LEU A 34 25.58 1.06 5.43
C LEU A 34 26.55 2.02 6.11
N SER A 35 27.69 1.52 6.62
CA SER A 35 28.71 2.37 7.26
C SER A 35 29.36 3.37 6.29
N LYS A 36 29.60 2.94 5.04
CA LYS A 36 30.08 3.84 3.98
C LYS A 36 29.01 4.86 3.65
N THR A 37 27.76 4.44 3.55
CA THR A 37 26.62 5.32 3.25
C THR A 37 26.49 6.41 4.29
N LEU A 38 26.52 6.06 5.58
CA LEU A 38 26.53 6.99 6.69
C LEU A 38 27.59 8.10 6.52
N ALA A 39 28.82 7.73 6.15
CA ALA A 39 29.91 8.69 5.98
C ALA A 39 29.68 9.72 4.85
N PHE A 40 28.86 9.38 3.84
CA PHE A 40 28.59 10.26 2.69
C PHE A 40 27.26 10.99 2.76
N VAL A 41 26.31 10.57 3.63
CA VAL A 41 25.00 11.22 3.76
C VAL A 41 25.09 12.75 3.91
N PRO A 42 25.96 13.31 4.79
CA PRO A 42 26.02 14.76 5.00
C PRO A 42 26.34 15.58 3.74
N THR A 43 26.95 14.96 2.72
CA THR A 43 27.36 15.63 1.48
C THR A 43 26.51 15.21 0.27
N MET A 44 25.46 14.41 0.46
CA MET A 44 24.58 14.01 -0.65
C MET A 44 23.56 15.12 -0.93
N GLU A 45 23.35 15.45 -2.21
CA GLU A 45 22.19 16.23 -2.66
C GLU A 45 20.90 15.39 -2.60
N LEU A 46 19.74 16.01 -2.81
CA LEU A 46 18.44 15.33 -2.64
C LEU A 46 18.28 14.11 -3.54
N ARG A 47 18.63 14.24 -4.82
CA ARG A 47 18.57 13.15 -5.80
C ARG A 47 19.40 11.91 -5.43
N PRO A 48 20.70 12.01 -5.13
CA PRO A 48 21.48 10.84 -4.71
C PRO A 48 20.98 10.27 -3.38
N LEU A 49 20.55 11.10 -2.43
CA LEU A 49 20.01 10.63 -1.16
C LEU A 49 18.69 9.87 -1.33
N SER A 50 17.76 10.39 -2.14
CA SER A 50 16.48 9.74 -2.46
C SER A 50 16.68 8.39 -3.16
N ASN A 51 17.65 8.31 -4.09
CA ASN A 51 18.03 7.04 -4.75
C ASN A 51 18.52 5.99 -3.75
N VAL A 52 19.34 6.40 -2.77
CA VAL A 52 19.88 5.51 -1.74
C VAL A 52 18.75 4.97 -0.86
N ILE A 53 17.88 5.86 -0.35
CA ILE A 53 16.75 5.51 0.52
C ILE A 53 15.75 4.61 -0.25
N TYR A 54 15.46 4.96 -1.50
CA TYR A 54 14.64 4.14 -2.40
C TYR A 54 15.24 2.74 -2.60
N ALA A 55 16.55 2.64 -2.81
CA ALA A 55 17.23 1.37 -3.00
C ALA A 55 17.19 0.49 -1.75
N MET A 56 17.40 1.07 -0.57
CA MET A 56 17.23 0.37 0.70
C MET A 56 15.82 -0.19 0.86
N GLY A 57 14.80 0.61 0.52
CA GLY A 57 13.40 0.18 0.53
C GLY A 57 13.11 -0.94 -0.47
N LYS A 58 13.68 -0.86 -1.69
CA LYS A 58 13.55 -1.93 -2.71
C LYS A 58 14.19 -3.24 -2.26
N LEU A 59 15.30 -3.16 -1.53
CA LEU A 59 15.99 -4.31 -0.94
C LEU A 59 15.41 -4.75 0.40
N ARG A 60 14.33 -4.09 0.87
CA ARG A 60 13.62 -4.41 2.11
C ARG A 60 14.57 -4.51 3.30
N LEU A 61 15.47 -3.54 3.42
CA LEU A 61 16.32 -3.46 4.60
C LEU A 61 15.48 -3.08 5.81
N ASP A 62 15.76 -3.71 6.94
CA ASP A 62 15.09 -3.47 8.21
C ASP A 62 16.03 -2.62 9.07
N LEU A 63 16.02 -1.31 8.86
CA LEU A 63 17.03 -0.43 9.44
C LEU A 63 16.97 -0.44 10.98
N ALA A 64 15.79 -0.66 11.58
CA ALA A 64 15.68 -0.83 13.03
C ALA A 64 16.51 -2.01 13.57
N SER A 65 16.68 -3.06 12.76
CA SER A 65 17.44 -4.26 13.13
C SER A 65 18.92 -4.21 12.75
N GLU A 66 19.37 -3.21 11.98
CA GLU A 66 20.75 -3.09 11.53
C GLU A 66 21.61 -2.33 12.56
N PRO A 67 22.84 -2.78 12.90
CA PRO A 67 23.68 -2.12 13.89
C PRO A 67 23.98 -0.64 13.62
N MET A 68 24.10 -0.27 12.34
CA MET A 68 24.34 1.12 11.90
C MET A 68 23.04 1.87 11.59
N GLY A 69 21.89 1.20 11.66
CA GLY A 69 20.59 1.75 11.27
C GLY A 69 20.25 3.05 11.99
N PRO A 70 20.20 3.08 13.34
CA PRO A 70 19.85 4.29 14.08
C PRO A 70 20.75 5.50 13.81
N TYR A 71 22.05 5.28 13.59
CA TYR A 71 22.98 6.37 13.27
C TYR A 71 22.77 6.88 11.85
N LEU A 72 22.58 5.96 10.90
CA LEU A 72 22.30 6.29 9.50
C LEU A 72 20.99 7.07 9.36
N THR A 73 19.93 6.61 10.01
CA THR A 73 18.61 7.24 9.94
C THR A 73 18.62 8.65 10.50
N SER A 74 19.27 8.89 11.65
CA SER A 74 19.41 10.25 12.20
C SER A 74 20.12 11.21 11.24
N HIS A 75 21.22 10.80 10.59
CA HIS A 75 21.90 11.65 9.60
C HIS A 75 21.07 11.84 8.33
N VAL A 76 20.31 10.80 7.92
CA VAL A 76 19.39 10.88 6.79
C VAL A 76 18.28 11.89 7.10
N GLU A 77 17.69 11.84 8.29
CA GLU A 77 16.61 12.74 8.70
C GLU A 77 17.07 14.20 8.70
N GLU A 78 18.20 14.49 9.34
CA GLU A 78 18.81 15.83 9.35
C GLU A 78 19.08 16.33 7.93
N ARG A 79 19.68 15.48 7.09
CA ARG A 79 20.02 15.86 5.72
C ARG A 79 18.79 16.05 4.84
N VAL A 80 17.78 15.20 4.95
CA VAL A 80 16.52 15.36 4.21
C VAL A 80 15.85 16.67 4.63
N ALA A 81 15.77 16.97 5.93
CA ALA A 81 15.19 18.24 6.40
C ALA A 81 15.90 19.46 5.80
N GLU A 82 17.24 19.48 5.85
CA GLU A 82 18.06 20.56 5.27
C GLU A 82 17.83 20.73 3.76
N LEU A 83 17.79 19.61 3.03
CA LEU A 83 17.63 19.63 1.58
C LEU A 83 16.23 20.06 1.16
N LEU A 84 15.19 19.67 1.92
CA LEU A 84 13.83 20.15 1.68
C LEU A 84 13.70 21.66 1.94
N ASP A 85 14.48 22.24 2.86
CA ASP A 85 14.50 23.70 3.09
C ASP A 85 15.14 24.46 1.92
N LYS A 86 16.12 23.83 1.25
CA LYS A 86 16.87 24.45 0.15
C LYS A 86 16.28 24.21 -1.23
N GLU A 87 15.88 22.98 -1.52
CA GLU A 87 15.48 22.52 -2.85
C GLU A 87 13.95 22.49 -3.04
N GLY A 88 13.17 22.48 -1.95
CA GLY A 88 11.71 22.42 -1.99
C GLY A 88 11.14 21.03 -2.36
N PHE A 89 9.89 21.01 -2.84
CA PHE A 89 9.09 19.79 -3.02
C PHE A 89 8.71 19.48 -4.48
N HIS A 90 9.12 20.31 -5.44
CA HIS A 90 8.63 20.26 -6.82
C HIS A 90 9.17 19.07 -7.63
N ASN A 91 10.29 18.46 -7.24
CA ASN A 91 10.83 17.30 -7.95
C ASN A 91 10.08 16.03 -7.55
N GLU A 92 9.02 15.72 -8.29
CA GLU A 92 8.15 14.56 -8.06
C GLU A 92 8.91 13.24 -7.87
N LYS A 93 9.95 13.03 -8.66
CA LYS A 93 10.69 11.77 -8.66
C LYS A 93 11.49 11.61 -7.37
N ASP A 94 12.11 12.67 -6.88
CA ASP A 94 12.89 12.62 -5.66
C ASP A 94 11.98 12.45 -4.44
N ILE A 95 10.88 13.19 -4.39
CA ILE A 95 9.86 13.04 -3.33
C ILE A 95 9.21 11.66 -3.37
N GLY A 96 8.90 11.13 -4.56
CA GLY A 96 8.36 9.78 -4.70
C GLY A 96 9.33 8.69 -4.24
N GLN A 97 10.62 8.84 -4.53
CA GLN A 97 11.66 7.92 -4.07
C GLN A 97 11.86 7.99 -2.55
N LEU A 98 11.80 9.20 -1.96
CA LEU A 98 11.83 9.39 -0.52
C LEU A 98 10.66 8.66 0.15
N TRP A 99 9.41 8.97 -0.22
CA TRP A 99 8.23 8.31 0.35
C TRP A 99 8.31 6.79 0.26
N TYR A 100 8.70 6.27 -0.90
CA TYR A 100 8.87 4.83 -1.09
C TYR A 100 9.89 4.21 -0.13
N GLY A 101 11.05 4.84 0.00
CA GLY A 101 12.10 4.31 0.87
C GLY A 101 11.76 4.44 2.36
N LEU A 102 11.23 5.61 2.78
CA LEU A 102 10.78 5.84 4.15
C LEU A 102 9.72 4.81 4.58
N ALA A 103 8.72 4.56 3.73
CA ALA A 103 7.66 3.59 4.02
C ALA A 103 8.14 2.13 4.14
N LEU A 104 9.25 1.76 3.47
CA LEU A 104 9.66 0.37 3.31
C LEU A 104 10.96 -0.04 4.02
N CYS A 105 11.74 0.91 4.53
CA CYS A 105 12.99 0.63 5.25
C CYS A 105 12.81 0.17 6.72
N LYS A 106 11.56 -0.07 7.16
CA LYS A 106 11.19 -0.48 8.53
C LYS A 106 12.01 0.23 9.62
N TYR A 107 11.70 1.49 9.79
CA TYR A 107 12.26 2.32 10.85
C TYR A 107 11.17 3.27 11.34
N GLU A 108 11.29 3.67 12.60
CA GLU A 108 10.45 4.72 13.17
C GLU A 108 11.09 6.07 12.86
N TRP A 109 10.71 6.66 11.74
CA TRP A 109 11.24 7.94 11.29
C TRP A 109 10.70 9.09 12.13
N ASP A 110 11.49 10.15 12.23
CA ASP A 110 11.10 11.38 12.92
C ASP A 110 9.74 11.91 12.42
N SER A 111 8.80 12.00 13.35
CA SER A 111 7.42 12.43 13.07
C SER A 111 7.34 13.87 12.56
N ALA A 112 8.25 14.75 12.99
CA ALA A 112 8.27 16.14 12.55
C ALA A 112 8.72 16.25 11.09
N LEU A 113 9.76 15.49 10.70
CA LEU A 113 10.18 15.34 9.31
C LEU A 113 9.06 14.77 8.44
N LEU A 114 8.43 13.67 8.85
CA LEU A 114 7.34 13.06 8.07
C LEU A 114 6.16 14.00 7.89
N THR A 115 5.78 14.71 8.97
CA THR A 115 4.73 15.73 8.95
C THR A 115 5.06 16.87 7.98
N ARG A 116 6.29 17.36 8.03
CA ARG A 116 6.76 18.41 7.12
C ARG A 116 6.79 17.95 5.67
N LEU A 117 7.27 16.73 5.41
CA LEU A 117 7.27 16.15 4.07
C LEU A 117 5.85 15.95 3.54
N ALA A 118 4.91 15.55 4.40
CA ALA A 118 3.49 15.42 4.05
C ALA A 118 2.89 16.78 3.68
N ALA A 119 3.12 17.81 4.50
CA ALA A 119 2.67 19.17 4.22
C ALA A 119 3.13 19.67 2.83
N GLY A 120 4.45 19.64 2.58
CA GLY A 120 4.99 20.08 1.29
C GLY A 120 4.59 19.19 0.11
N THR A 121 4.33 17.89 0.34
CA THR A 121 3.80 16.99 -0.69
C THR A 121 2.36 17.35 -1.07
N ILE A 122 1.52 17.72 -0.09
CA ILE A 122 0.13 18.12 -0.29
C ILE A 122 0.05 19.41 -1.11
N GLU A 123 0.90 20.40 -0.80
CA GLU A 123 0.93 21.71 -1.47
C GLU A 123 1.16 21.63 -2.99
N VAL A 124 1.86 20.60 -3.46
CA VAL A 124 2.24 20.43 -4.88
C VAL A 124 1.59 19.21 -5.53
N LEU A 125 0.59 18.60 -4.88
CA LEU A 125 0.09 17.28 -5.27
C LEU A 125 -0.75 17.33 -6.56
N ASP A 126 -1.54 18.37 -6.73
CA ASP A 126 -2.42 18.59 -7.89
C ASP A 126 -1.64 19.00 -9.15
N GLU A 127 -0.48 19.63 -8.98
CA GLU A 127 0.45 20.02 -10.05
C GLU A 127 1.17 18.83 -10.70
N ARG A 128 1.13 17.63 -10.08
CA ARG A 128 1.97 16.51 -10.51
C ARG A 128 1.58 15.91 -11.85
N GLU A 129 2.53 15.70 -12.75
CA GLU A 129 2.27 15.18 -14.10
C GLU A 129 1.92 13.68 -14.10
N HIS A 130 2.53 12.88 -13.21
CA HIS A 130 2.40 11.42 -13.27
C HIS A 130 1.41 10.83 -12.25
N LEU A 131 0.22 10.44 -12.71
CA LEU A 131 -0.85 9.89 -11.85
C LEU A 131 -0.44 8.62 -11.11
N MET A 132 0.18 7.64 -11.78
CA MET A 132 0.61 6.41 -11.14
C MET A 132 1.64 6.65 -10.02
N GLY A 133 2.60 7.55 -10.27
CA GLY A 133 3.59 7.94 -9.26
C GLY A 133 2.95 8.65 -8.07
N THR A 134 1.94 9.48 -8.33
CA THR A 134 1.15 10.18 -7.31
C THR A 134 0.34 9.22 -6.45
N GLY A 135 -0.30 8.21 -7.06
CA GLY A 135 -0.98 7.16 -6.31
C GLY A 135 -0.03 6.36 -5.42
N ASP A 136 1.17 6.02 -5.91
CA ASP A 136 2.18 5.33 -5.09
C ASP A 136 2.68 6.21 -3.94
N VAL A 137 2.83 7.53 -4.14
CA VAL A 137 3.16 8.49 -3.07
C VAL A 137 2.08 8.51 -2.00
N LEU A 138 0.81 8.62 -2.38
CA LEU A 138 -0.32 8.60 -1.44
C LEU A 138 -0.38 7.29 -0.64
N ALA A 139 -0.14 6.15 -1.28
CA ALA A 139 -0.08 4.86 -0.59
C ALA A 139 1.07 4.80 0.43
N ASN A 140 2.26 5.31 0.09
CA ASN A 140 3.40 5.34 1.01
C ASN A 140 3.18 6.32 2.17
N MET A 141 2.53 7.47 1.92
CA MET A 141 2.10 8.39 2.98
C MET A 141 1.10 7.71 3.91
N ALA A 142 0.09 7.02 3.36
CA ALA A 142 -0.93 6.30 4.13
C ALA A 142 -0.32 5.22 5.03
N GLN A 143 0.73 4.53 4.56
CA GLN A 143 1.45 3.54 5.34
C GLN A 143 2.15 4.14 6.58
N LEU A 144 2.50 5.42 6.55
CA LEU A 144 3.17 6.14 7.63
C LEU A 144 2.23 7.10 8.39
N ALA A 145 0.91 7.02 8.16
CA ALA A 145 -0.06 8.00 8.65
C ALA A 145 -0.07 8.16 10.17
N GLU A 146 0.20 7.09 10.95
CA GLU A 146 0.25 7.14 12.41
C GLU A 146 1.36 8.06 12.95
N SER A 147 2.41 8.29 12.16
CA SER A 147 3.53 9.17 12.51
C SER A 147 3.44 10.56 11.85
N ILE A 148 2.35 10.85 11.13
CA ILE A 148 2.16 12.08 10.37
C ILE A 148 1.01 12.88 10.97
N SER A 149 1.28 14.14 11.36
CA SER A 149 0.27 15.05 11.88
C SER A 149 -0.10 16.12 10.86
N ILE A 150 -1.24 15.97 10.17
CA ILE A 150 -1.76 17.02 9.26
C ILE A 150 -2.92 17.79 9.89
N THR A 151 -2.97 19.08 9.58
CA THR A 151 -4.04 19.99 10.04
C THR A 151 -5.36 19.73 9.31
N ASN A 152 -6.49 20.22 9.85
CA ASN A 152 -7.78 20.13 9.17
C ASN A 152 -7.76 20.82 7.78
N GLN A 153 -7.07 21.95 7.66
CA GLN A 153 -6.90 22.62 6.38
C GLN A 153 -6.16 21.72 5.37
N GLN A 154 -5.06 21.08 5.79
CA GLN A 154 -4.32 20.14 4.93
C GLN A 154 -5.14 18.90 4.58
N LYS A 155 -6.04 18.43 5.46
CA LYS A 155 -6.99 17.37 5.13
C LYS A 155 -7.96 17.80 4.03
N GLU A 156 -8.47 19.03 4.09
CA GLU A 156 -9.35 19.58 3.04
C GLU A 156 -8.60 19.78 1.72
N GLU A 157 -7.37 20.27 1.76
CA GLU A 157 -6.49 20.43 0.58
C GLU A 157 -6.19 19.07 -0.06
N LEU A 158 -5.81 18.07 0.73
CA LEU A 158 -5.56 16.72 0.25
C LEU A 158 -6.82 16.07 -0.32
N ALA A 159 -7.98 16.25 0.32
CA ALA A 159 -9.26 15.76 -0.22
C ALA A 159 -9.60 16.42 -1.56
N ARG A 160 -9.33 17.72 -1.72
CA ARG A 160 -9.50 18.44 -2.98
C ARG A 160 -8.55 17.91 -4.06
N ALA A 161 -7.27 17.73 -3.73
CA ALA A 161 -6.28 17.18 -4.65
C ALA A 161 -6.66 15.75 -5.10
N VAL A 162 -7.16 14.89 -4.20
CA VAL A 162 -7.72 13.58 -4.57
C VAL A 162 -8.86 13.72 -5.58
N GLY A 163 -9.74 14.71 -5.42
CA GLY A 163 -10.80 15.01 -6.40
C GLY A 163 -10.25 15.36 -7.79
N VAL A 164 -9.26 16.25 -7.86
CA VAL A 164 -8.61 16.65 -9.13
C VAL A 164 -7.90 15.47 -9.79
N LEU A 165 -7.19 14.66 -9.01
CA LEU A 165 -6.49 13.49 -9.54
C LEU A 165 -7.47 12.43 -10.06
N MET A 166 -8.65 12.31 -9.45
CA MET A 166 -9.71 11.44 -9.97
C MET A 166 -10.25 11.90 -11.33
N ASP A 167 -10.41 13.21 -11.55
CA ASP A 167 -10.81 13.75 -12.87
C ASP A 167 -9.84 13.27 -13.96
N ARG A 168 -8.54 13.31 -13.65
CA ARG A 168 -7.48 12.88 -14.58
C ARG A 168 -7.44 11.38 -14.80
N VAL A 169 -7.80 10.55 -13.82
CA VAL A 169 -7.91 9.09 -14.03
C VAL A 169 -9.01 8.74 -15.02
N GLU A 170 -10.07 9.54 -15.11
CA GLU A 170 -11.11 9.36 -16.13
C GLU A 170 -10.59 9.63 -17.54
N GLU A 171 -9.68 10.59 -17.69
CA GLU A 171 -8.99 10.90 -18.95
C GLU A 171 -7.88 9.90 -19.29
N GLU A 172 -7.29 9.26 -18.27
CA GLU A 172 -6.24 8.26 -18.37
C GLU A 172 -6.63 6.92 -17.70
N PRO A 173 -7.56 6.12 -18.28
CA PRO A 173 -8.08 4.92 -17.63
C PRO A 173 -7.02 3.86 -17.24
N GLN A 174 -5.87 3.86 -17.91
CA GLN A 174 -4.70 3.04 -17.53
C GLN A 174 -4.15 3.36 -16.13
N SER A 175 -4.40 4.56 -15.62
CA SER A 175 -3.91 5.05 -14.33
C SER A 175 -4.80 4.64 -13.14
N VAL A 176 -5.78 3.76 -13.34
CA VAL A 176 -6.71 3.22 -12.32
C VAL A 176 -6.02 2.70 -11.05
N LYS A 177 -4.78 2.22 -11.14
CA LYS A 177 -3.97 1.82 -9.97
C LYS A 177 -3.86 2.95 -8.93
N ALA A 178 -3.80 4.20 -9.39
CA ALA A 178 -3.64 5.35 -8.52
C ALA A 178 -4.82 5.52 -7.53
N LEU A 179 -6.02 5.04 -7.91
CA LEU A 179 -7.21 5.08 -7.07
C LEU A 179 -7.02 4.30 -5.76
N ALA A 180 -6.25 3.20 -5.76
CA ALA A 180 -5.99 2.44 -4.54
C ALA A 180 -5.17 3.25 -3.52
N GLY A 181 -4.16 3.99 -3.99
CA GLY A 181 -3.38 4.90 -3.14
C GLY A 181 -4.21 6.06 -2.60
N MET A 182 -5.07 6.64 -3.46
CA MET A 182 -6.00 7.70 -3.05
C MET A 182 -7.00 7.23 -2.00
N ALA A 183 -7.61 6.05 -2.18
CA ALA A 183 -8.56 5.49 -1.23
C ALA A 183 -7.90 5.18 0.11
N TRP A 184 -6.69 4.59 0.10
CA TRP A 184 -5.97 4.29 1.32
C TRP A 184 -5.54 5.56 2.06
N ALA A 185 -4.99 6.56 1.36
CA ALA A 185 -4.67 7.86 1.98
C ALA A 185 -5.91 8.55 2.56
N SER A 186 -7.03 8.51 1.83
CA SER A 186 -8.30 9.07 2.30
C SER A 186 -8.77 8.43 3.61
N LEU A 187 -8.64 7.11 3.72
CA LEU A 187 -8.96 6.38 4.94
C LEU A 187 -7.96 6.66 6.06
N ALA A 188 -6.67 6.57 5.77
CA ALA A 188 -5.60 6.65 6.78
C ALA A 188 -5.51 8.03 7.44
N PHE A 189 -5.79 9.09 6.67
CA PHE A 189 -5.80 10.47 7.17
C PHE A 189 -7.19 10.97 7.58
N GLU A 190 -8.21 10.13 7.50
CA GLU A 190 -9.61 10.48 7.79
C GLU A 190 -10.05 11.74 7.02
N LEU A 191 -9.82 11.72 5.71
CA LEU A 191 -10.10 12.87 4.86
C LEU A 191 -11.61 13.09 4.70
N PRO A 192 -12.08 14.35 4.66
CA PRO A 192 -13.49 14.69 4.47
C PRO A 192 -13.90 14.55 2.99
N VAL A 193 -13.72 13.37 2.39
CA VAL A 193 -14.04 13.11 0.99
C VAL A 193 -15.56 12.96 0.83
N PRO A 194 -16.22 13.77 -0.03
CA PRO A 194 -17.65 13.64 -0.29
C PRO A 194 -18.03 12.26 -0.82
N GLN A 195 -19.18 11.75 -0.37
CA GLN A 195 -19.72 10.45 -0.80
C GLN A 195 -19.84 10.32 -2.33
N SER A 196 -20.15 11.43 -3.03
CA SER A 196 -20.21 11.47 -4.49
C SER A 196 -18.87 11.14 -5.15
N LEU A 197 -17.76 11.63 -4.59
CA LEU A 197 -16.40 11.33 -5.08
C LEU A 197 -16.03 9.87 -4.80
N LEU A 198 -16.32 9.36 -3.61
CA LEU A 198 -16.06 7.95 -3.29
C LEU A 198 -16.82 7.00 -4.23
N ARG A 199 -18.08 7.30 -4.56
CA ARG A 199 -18.86 6.52 -5.53
C ARG A 199 -18.33 6.65 -6.96
N ARG A 200 -17.87 7.84 -7.34
CA ARG A 200 -17.20 8.03 -8.63
C ARG A 200 -15.93 7.18 -8.73
N GLN A 201 -15.15 7.09 -7.66
CA GLN A 201 -13.97 6.22 -7.61
C GLN A 201 -14.33 4.74 -7.82
N VAL A 202 -15.41 4.25 -7.19
CA VAL A 202 -15.94 2.90 -7.45
C VAL A 202 -16.33 2.72 -8.92
N LYS A 203 -17.03 3.70 -9.49
CA LYS A 203 -17.44 3.68 -10.90
C LYS A 203 -16.23 3.56 -11.84
N LEU A 204 -15.21 4.39 -11.64
CA LEU A 204 -13.96 4.33 -12.43
C LEU A 204 -13.27 2.97 -12.32
N LEU A 205 -13.27 2.33 -11.14
CA LEU A 205 -12.72 0.99 -10.97
C LEU A 205 -13.48 -0.08 -11.78
N LEU A 206 -14.82 0.00 -11.80
CA LEU A 206 -15.68 -0.93 -12.52
C LEU A 206 -15.56 -0.78 -14.04
N GLU A 207 -15.39 0.46 -14.52
CA GLU A 207 -15.29 0.82 -15.93
C GLU A 207 -13.86 0.72 -16.50
N ALA A 208 -12.86 0.52 -15.64
CA ALA A 208 -11.47 0.48 -16.05
C ALA A 208 -11.18 -0.64 -17.07
N PRO A 209 -10.34 -0.35 -18.09
CA PRO A 209 -10.02 -1.32 -19.13
C PRO A 209 -9.26 -2.51 -18.54
N ARG A 210 -9.71 -3.71 -18.91
CA ARG A 210 -9.07 -4.98 -18.53
C ARG A 210 -8.18 -5.49 -19.67
N PRO A 211 -7.07 -6.20 -19.38
CA PRO A 211 -6.57 -6.59 -18.06
C PRO A 211 -5.72 -5.51 -17.37
N PHE A 212 -5.64 -5.56 -16.04
CA PHE A 212 -4.77 -4.67 -15.24
C PHE A 212 -3.30 -5.14 -15.28
N THR A 213 -2.60 -4.90 -16.39
CA THR A 213 -1.24 -5.40 -16.64
C THR A 213 -0.19 -4.87 -15.66
N ASP A 214 -0.41 -3.69 -15.07
CA ASP A 214 0.56 -3.01 -14.20
C ASP A 214 0.48 -3.44 -12.72
N LEU A 215 -0.48 -4.30 -12.39
CA LEU A 215 -0.68 -4.83 -11.04
C LEU A 215 -0.09 -6.23 -10.91
N LYS A 216 0.86 -6.41 -9.99
CA LYS A 216 1.42 -7.75 -9.67
C LYS A 216 0.38 -8.72 -9.10
N SER A 217 -0.59 -8.20 -8.35
CA SER A 217 -1.71 -8.95 -7.79
C SER A 217 -2.97 -8.09 -7.87
N PRO A 218 -3.62 -8.04 -9.05
CA PRO A 218 -4.70 -7.10 -9.31
C PRO A 218 -5.93 -7.36 -8.44
N ARG A 219 -6.26 -8.63 -8.18
CA ARG A 219 -7.41 -9.01 -7.35
C ARG A 219 -7.23 -8.56 -5.89
N THR A 220 -6.06 -8.79 -5.30
CA THR A 220 -5.76 -8.32 -3.94
C THR A 220 -5.75 -6.80 -3.85
N GLY A 221 -5.08 -6.11 -4.78
CA GLY A 221 -5.01 -4.64 -4.79
C GLY A 221 -6.40 -3.99 -4.90
N LEU A 222 -7.24 -4.48 -5.80
CA LEU A 222 -8.60 -3.98 -5.98
C LEU A 222 -9.53 -4.36 -4.81
N GLY A 223 -9.34 -5.55 -4.24
CA GLY A 223 -10.02 -5.93 -3.00
C GLY A 223 -9.72 -4.96 -1.85
N HIS A 224 -8.46 -4.57 -1.67
CA HIS A 224 -8.08 -3.56 -0.67
C HIS A 224 -8.70 -2.20 -0.95
N CYS A 225 -8.66 -1.75 -2.21
CA CYS A 225 -9.27 -0.49 -2.63
C CYS A 225 -10.77 -0.45 -2.28
N LEU A 226 -11.52 -1.49 -2.67
CA LEU A 226 -12.95 -1.60 -2.35
C LEU A 226 -13.21 -1.66 -0.85
N ARG A 227 -12.36 -2.33 -0.08
CA ARG A 227 -12.45 -2.38 1.38
C ARG A 227 -12.31 -0.99 1.98
N ASP A 228 -11.32 -0.25 1.53
CA ASP A 228 -11.00 1.07 2.09
C ASP A 228 -12.08 2.09 1.70
N LEU A 229 -12.57 2.04 0.46
CA LEU A 229 -13.77 2.77 0.00
C LEU A 229 -15.03 2.42 0.81
N SER A 230 -15.26 1.15 1.12
CA SER A 230 -16.40 0.69 1.93
C SER A 230 -16.34 1.22 3.36
N LYS A 231 -15.13 1.35 3.93
CA LYS A 231 -14.91 1.95 5.25
C LYS A 231 -15.13 3.46 5.25
N LEU A 232 -14.79 4.13 4.15
CA LEU A 232 -15.07 5.55 3.93
C LEU A 232 -16.57 5.84 3.65
N GLY A 233 -17.36 4.81 3.39
CA GLY A 233 -18.82 4.91 3.24
C GLY A 233 -19.36 4.55 1.87
N ALA A 234 -18.52 4.33 0.85
CA ALA A 234 -18.97 3.89 -0.47
C ALA A 234 -19.26 2.39 -0.50
N LYS A 235 -20.44 2.00 0.00
CA LYS A 235 -20.94 0.62 -0.07
C LYS A 235 -21.92 0.45 -1.24
N PRO A 236 -22.06 -0.76 -1.80
CA PRO A 236 -23.12 -1.06 -2.77
C PRO A 236 -24.50 -0.81 -2.16
N GLU A 237 -25.33 -0.02 -2.84
CA GLU A 237 -26.71 0.28 -2.43
C GLU A 237 -27.69 -0.79 -2.91
N THR A 238 -27.33 -1.53 -3.94
CA THR A 238 -28.18 -2.58 -4.51
C THR A 238 -27.45 -3.93 -4.61
N PRO A 239 -28.18 -5.06 -4.60
CA PRO A 239 -27.58 -6.37 -4.85
C PRO A 239 -26.89 -6.45 -6.22
N ALA A 240 -27.38 -5.73 -7.23
CA ALA A 240 -26.78 -5.68 -8.56
C ALA A 240 -25.41 -4.99 -8.55
N GLU A 241 -25.27 -3.88 -7.82
CA GLU A 241 -23.96 -3.23 -7.63
C GLU A 241 -22.99 -4.15 -6.90
N ALA A 242 -23.45 -4.83 -5.85
CA ALA A 242 -22.63 -5.77 -5.10
C ALA A 242 -22.18 -6.97 -5.97
N GLN A 243 -23.07 -7.44 -6.85
CA GLN A 243 -22.75 -8.45 -7.86
C GLN A 243 -21.71 -7.95 -8.86
N ALA A 244 -21.81 -6.70 -9.35
CA ALA A 244 -20.83 -6.11 -10.25
C ALA A 244 -19.43 -6.02 -9.62
N TRP A 245 -19.34 -5.72 -8.31
CA TRP A 245 -18.08 -5.75 -7.57
C TRP A 245 -17.48 -7.15 -7.53
N PHE A 246 -18.29 -8.18 -7.25
CA PHE A 246 -17.85 -9.57 -7.26
C PHE A 246 -17.35 -9.99 -8.65
N GLU A 247 -18.10 -9.68 -9.71
CA GLU A 247 -17.75 -10.02 -11.09
C GLU A 247 -16.46 -9.33 -11.51
N MET A 248 -16.27 -8.06 -11.17
CA MET A 248 -14.99 -7.38 -11.36
C MET A 248 -13.85 -8.15 -10.69
N LEU A 249 -13.97 -8.48 -9.40
CA LEU A 249 -12.95 -9.25 -8.66
C LEU A 249 -12.65 -10.62 -9.25
N ARG A 250 -13.69 -11.32 -9.72
CA ARG A 250 -13.59 -12.64 -10.34
C ARG A 250 -12.86 -12.57 -11.68
N ASP A 251 -13.28 -11.67 -12.55
CA ASP A 251 -12.89 -11.62 -13.97
C ASP A 251 -11.53 -10.96 -14.21
N ILE A 252 -10.93 -10.32 -13.19
CA ILE A 252 -9.63 -9.66 -13.27
C ILE A 252 -8.47 -10.59 -13.67
N THR A 253 -8.49 -11.85 -13.20
CA THR A 253 -7.43 -12.82 -13.48
C THR A 253 -8.03 -14.22 -13.59
N PRO A 254 -7.59 -15.05 -14.56
CA PRO A 254 -8.10 -16.41 -14.72
C PRO A 254 -7.61 -17.37 -13.62
N THR A 255 -6.73 -16.92 -12.73
CA THR A 255 -6.15 -17.75 -11.67
C THR A 255 -7.15 -18.02 -10.54
N GLN A 256 -7.03 -19.21 -9.93
CA GLN A 256 -7.74 -19.55 -8.70
C GLN A 256 -7.49 -18.49 -7.61
N TRP A 257 -8.49 -18.31 -6.75
CA TRP A 257 -8.41 -17.35 -5.67
C TRP A 257 -7.44 -17.82 -4.58
N THR A 258 -6.53 -16.95 -4.18
CA THR A 258 -5.67 -17.19 -3.01
C THR A 258 -6.45 -16.94 -1.71
N LEU A 259 -5.93 -17.44 -0.59
CA LEU A 259 -6.51 -17.18 0.73
C LEU A 259 -6.60 -15.67 1.02
N GLU A 260 -5.59 -14.90 0.63
CA GLU A 260 -5.56 -13.45 0.81
C GLU A 260 -6.66 -12.76 0.01
N GLU A 261 -6.84 -13.15 -1.26
CA GLU A 261 -7.88 -12.62 -2.13
C GLU A 261 -9.29 -12.95 -1.60
N VAL A 262 -9.50 -14.15 -1.06
CA VAL A 262 -10.77 -14.51 -0.40
C VAL A 262 -10.99 -13.63 0.83
N ARG A 263 -9.97 -13.47 1.68
CA ARG A 263 -10.09 -12.67 2.91
C ARG A 263 -10.41 -11.22 2.63
N VAL A 264 -9.75 -10.62 1.65
CA VAL A 264 -9.88 -9.19 1.35
C VAL A 264 -11.07 -8.94 0.43
N GLY A 265 -11.17 -9.64 -0.69
CA GLY A 265 -12.22 -9.45 -1.68
C GLY A 265 -13.60 -9.89 -1.18
N LEU A 266 -13.74 -11.18 -0.82
CA LEU A 266 -15.02 -11.71 -0.33
C LEU A 266 -15.36 -11.15 1.06
N GLY A 267 -14.36 -10.93 1.92
CA GLY A 267 -14.54 -10.24 3.21
C GLY A 267 -15.17 -8.86 3.05
N THR A 268 -14.74 -8.09 2.05
CA THR A 268 -15.31 -6.76 1.76
C THR A 268 -16.77 -6.86 1.34
N LEU A 269 -17.10 -7.75 0.40
CA LEU A 269 -18.47 -7.97 -0.06
C LEU A 269 -19.40 -8.40 1.09
N ALA A 270 -18.93 -9.30 1.95
CA ALA A 270 -19.69 -9.70 3.13
C ALA A 270 -19.94 -8.54 4.10
N SER A 271 -18.93 -7.69 4.34
CA SER A 271 -19.05 -6.53 5.23
C SER A 271 -20.03 -5.45 4.74
N CYS A 272 -20.37 -5.47 3.44
CA CYS A 272 -21.33 -4.55 2.86
C CYS A 272 -22.78 -4.95 3.14
N ASN A 273 -23.06 -6.19 3.53
CA ASN A 273 -24.40 -6.76 3.79
C ASN A 273 -25.41 -6.71 2.62
N THR A 274 -25.03 -6.18 1.45
CA THR A 274 -25.90 -6.11 0.25
C THR A 274 -25.67 -7.30 -0.71
N TYR A 275 -24.51 -7.96 -0.63
CA TYR A 275 -24.16 -9.06 -1.53
C TYR A 275 -24.80 -10.38 -1.10
N SER A 276 -25.53 -11.03 -2.02
CA SER A 276 -26.01 -12.40 -1.86
C SER A 276 -25.03 -13.36 -2.55
N PRO A 277 -24.27 -14.18 -1.81
CA PRO A 277 -23.20 -14.99 -2.37
C PRO A 277 -23.72 -16.12 -3.27
N SER A 278 -23.11 -16.25 -4.45
CA SER A 278 -23.32 -17.39 -5.35
C SER A 278 -22.79 -18.70 -4.72
N PRO A 279 -23.26 -19.88 -5.19
CA PRO A 279 -22.70 -21.17 -4.77
C PRO A 279 -21.17 -21.24 -4.98
N GLU A 280 -20.68 -20.64 -6.07
CA GLU A 280 -19.26 -20.52 -6.38
C GLU A 280 -18.52 -19.72 -5.30
N ALA A 281 -19.01 -18.54 -4.92
CA ALA A 281 -18.39 -17.73 -3.87
C ALA A 281 -18.37 -18.45 -2.51
N LYS A 282 -19.44 -19.21 -2.18
CA LYS A 282 -19.47 -20.05 -0.98
C LYS A 282 -18.44 -21.18 -1.04
N GLN A 283 -18.25 -21.80 -2.21
CA GLN A 283 -17.25 -22.85 -2.40
C GLN A 283 -15.83 -22.29 -2.25
N MET A 284 -15.54 -21.09 -2.77
CA MET A 284 -14.24 -20.43 -2.58
C MET A 284 -13.89 -20.25 -1.10
N VAL A 285 -14.87 -19.88 -0.26
CA VAL A 285 -14.69 -19.77 1.20
C VAL A 285 -14.46 -21.14 1.84
N LEU A 286 -15.19 -22.17 1.42
CA LEU A 286 -14.99 -23.55 1.90
C LEU A 286 -13.58 -24.05 1.60
N ASP A 287 -13.11 -23.86 0.37
CA ASP A 287 -11.78 -24.30 -0.08
C ASP A 287 -10.67 -23.53 0.67
N ALA A 288 -10.83 -22.21 0.81
CA ALA A 288 -9.90 -21.38 1.59
C ALA A 288 -9.87 -21.80 3.06
N ALA A 289 -11.02 -22.11 3.66
CA ALA A 289 -11.13 -22.55 5.04
C ALA A 289 -10.50 -23.94 5.27
N ALA A 290 -10.62 -24.86 4.32
CA ALA A 290 -10.03 -26.19 4.36
C ALA A 290 -8.53 -26.18 4.10
N SER A 291 -8.02 -25.20 3.34
CA SER A 291 -6.62 -25.06 2.95
C SER A 291 -5.64 -25.14 4.13
N LYS A 292 -4.47 -25.75 3.88
CA LYS A 292 -3.30 -25.70 4.79
C LYS A 292 -2.62 -24.31 4.80
N GLY A 293 -3.10 -23.37 3.98
CA GLY A 293 -2.61 -22.00 3.89
C GLY A 293 -3.05 -21.09 5.04
N VAL A 294 -4.07 -21.47 5.82
CA VAL A 294 -4.50 -20.70 7.01
C VAL A 294 -3.43 -20.82 8.09
N ARG A 295 -2.76 -19.72 8.42
CA ARG A 295 -1.61 -19.72 9.35
C ARG A 295 -1.75 -18.77 10.53
N SER A 296 -2.71 -17.84 10.49
CA SER A 296 -2.89 -16.84 11.56
C SER A 296 -4.30 -16.86 12.17
N ALA A 297 -4.41 -16.32 13.39
CA ALA A 297 -5.70 -16.08 14.04
C ALA A 297 -6.58 -15.11 13.22
N ALA A 298 -5.97 -14.15 12.52
CA ALA A 298 -6.65 -13.20 11.65
C ALA A 298 -7.24 -13.88 10.41
N ASP A 299 -6.53 -14.83 9.78
CA ASP A 299 -7.07 -15.65 8.69
C ASP A 299 -8.30 -16.42 9.15
N ALA A 300 -8.17 -17.12 10.27
CA ALA A 300 -9.24 -17.93 10.82
C ALA A 300 -10.46 -17.09 11.21
N GLY A 301 -10.23 -15.90 11.79
CA GLY A 301 -11.30 -14.96 12.15
C GLY A 301 -12.14 -14.54 10.95
N VAL A 302 -11.50 -14.10 9.86
CA VAL A 302 -12.20 -13.65 8.64
C VAL A 302 -12.99 -14.80 7.99
N LEU A 303 -12.42 -16.00 7.90
CA LEU A 303 -13.10 -17.15 7.31
C LEU A 303 -14.31 -17.61 8.13
N LEU A 304 -14.22 -17.55 9.46
CA LEU A 304 -15.36 -17.83 10.34
C LEU A 304 -16.46 -16.78 10.18
N GLN A 305 -16.11 -15.49 10.10
CA GLN A 305 -17.07 -14.41 9.87
C GLN A 305 -17.77 -14.55 8.52
N LEU A 306 -17.04 -14.89 7.46
CA LEU A 306 -17.60 -15.18 6.14
C LEU A 306 -18.57 -16.36 6.19
N SER A 307 -18.18 -17.44 6.86
CA SER A 307 -19.01 -18.63 7.00
C SER A 307 -20.32 -18.32 7.73
N GLU A 308 -20.25 -17.51 8.78
CA GLU A 308 -21.43 -17.07 9.54
C GLU A 308 -22.32 -16.13 8.71
N ALA A 309 -21.75 -15.08 8.12
CA ALA A 309 -22.48 -14.09 7.33
C ALA A 309 -23.24 -14.71 6.14
N TRP A 310 -22.71 -15.77 5.54
CA TRP A 310 -23.23 -16.37 4.32
C TRP A 310 -23.90 -17.75 4.54
N GLY A 311 -24.02 -18.19 5.79
CA GLY A 311 -24.63 -19.46 6.14
C GLY A 311 -23.90 -20.67 5.55
N ILE A 312 -22.57 -20.63 5.51
CA ILE A 312 -21.73 -21.70 4.98
C ILE A 312 -21.49 -22.72 6.09
N ALA A 313 -21.96 -23.95 5.91
CA ALA A 313 -21.72 -25.04 6.84
C ALA A 313 -20.29 -25.60 6.66
N LEU A 314 -19.35 -25.13 7.49
CA LEU A 314 -18.00 -25.67 7.53
C LEU A 314 -17.98 -27.09 8.12
N PRO A 315 -17.17 -28.02 7.57
CA PRO A 315 -16.95 -29.32 8.20
C PRO A 315 -16.49 -29.18 9.65
N ALA A 316 -16.96 -30.06 10.54
CA ALA A 316 -16.75 -29.95 11.98
C ALA A 316 -15.26 -29.82 12.35
N GLU A 317 -14.40 -30.62 11.71
CA GLU A 317 -12.95 -30.58 11.93
C GLU A 317 -12.31 -29.26 11.49
N VAL A 318 -12.71 -28.74 10.33
CA VAL A 318 -12.24 -27.45 9.79
C VAL A 318 -12.68 -26.32 10.72
N ARG A 319 -13.94 -26.30 11.13
CA ARG A 319 -14.48 -25.31 12.06
C ARG A 319 -13.75 -25.34 13.40
N ALA A 320 -13.55 -26.52 13.97
CA ALA A 320 -12.83 -26.69 15.24
C ALA A 320 -11.38 -26.19 15.15
N ARG A 321 -10.68 -26.48 14.03
CA ARG A 321 -9.34 -25.97 13.76
C ARG A 321 -9.31 -24.44 13.74
N LEU A 322 -10.20 -23.81 12.96
CA LEU A 322 -10.25 -22.35 12.83
C LEU A 322 -10.60 -21.66 14.15
N VAL A 323 -11.54 -22.21 14.92
CA VAL A 323 -11.89 -21.68 16.25
C VAL A 323 -10.70 -21.75 17.21
N ARG A 324 -9.97 -22.88 17.22
CA ARG A 324 -8.75 -23.03 18.04
C ARG A 324 -7.69 -22.00 17.65
N MET A 325 -7.47 -21.81 16.34
CA MET A 325 -6.51 -20.81 15.84
C MET A 325 -6.91 -19.38 16.22
N ARG A 326 -8.18 -19.02 16.09
CA ARG A 326 -8.70 -17.72 16.53
C ARG A 326 -8.47 -17.49 18.03
N GLY A 327 -8.72 -18.51 18.85
CA GLY A 327 -8.54 -18.44 20.31
C GLY A 327 -7.08 -18.41 20.77
N SER A 328 -6.14 -18.95 19.98
CA SER A 328 -4.71 -18.97 20.31
C SER A 328 -3.98 -17.62 20.16
N GLY A 329 -4.66 -16.59 19.67
CA GLY A 329 -4.11 -15.24 19.45
C GLY A 329 -4.43 -14.20 20.52
N GLY A 330 -5.06 -14.58 21.64
CA GLY A 330 -5.25 -13.66 22.78
C GLY A 330 -3.92 -13.30 23.46
N PRO A 331 -3.85 -12.20 24.25
CA PRO A 331 -2.66 -11.91 25.03
C PRO A 331 -2.35 -13.14 25.90
N LYS A 332 -1.12 -13.66 25.84
CA LYS A 332 -0.66 -14.57 26.88
C LYS A 332 -0.65 -13.78 28.20
N PRO A 333 -1.17 -14.35 29.30
CA PRO A 333 -1.12 -13.71 30.61
C PRO A 333 0.32 -13.38 31.03
#